data_AF-A0A392MQI4-F1
#
_entry.id   AF-A0A392MQI4-F1
#
_cell.length_a   1.000
_cell.length_b   1.000
_cell.length_c   1.000
_cell.angle_alpha   90.00
_cell.angle_beta   90.00
_cell.angle_gamma   90.00
#
_symmetry.space_group_name_H-M   'P 1'
#
loop_
_entity.id
_entity.type
_entity.pdbx_description
1 polymer ?
#
loop_
_entity_poly.entity_id
_entity_poly.type
_entity_poly.pdbx_seq_one_letter_code
_entity_poly.pdbx_strand_id
1 'polypeptide(L)'
;VGEIPQGLPKFSVPRAFEYAESLIPTAFLITGVAILESVGIAKALAAKNGYELDSNQELFGLGVSNVLGSFFSAYPTTGSFSRSAVNHESGAKSGVSGIVSGIIITCALLFLTPLFESIPQ
;
A
#
# COMPACT_ATOMS: atom_id res chain seq x y z
N VAL A 1 -11.22 8.36 -17.96
CA VAL A 1 -11.08 7.28 -16.95
C VAL A 1 -12.27 6.31 -16.86
N GLY A 2 -13.37 6.48 -17.61
CA GLY A 2 -14.50 5.52 -17.59
C GLY A 2 -15.33 5.60 -16.31
N GLU A 3 -16.32 4.72 -16.15
CA GLU A 3 -17.11 4.63 -14.90
C GLU A 3 -16.24 4.11 -13.76
N ILE A 4 -16.14 4.87 -12.67
CA ILE A 4 -15.43 4.46 -11.47
C ILE A 4 -16.46 3.89 -10.49
N PRO A 5 -16.37 2.60 -10.12
CA PRO A 5 -17.34 2.00 -9.20
C PRO A 5 -17.31 2.73 -7.85
N GLN A 6 -18.46 3.27 -7.45
CA GLN A 6 -18.60 3.96 -6.17
C GLN A 6 -18.69 2.97 -5.02
N GLY A 7 -18.09 3.32 -3.88
CA GLY A 7 -18.14 2.53 -2.66
C GLY A 7 -16.82 1.84 -2.31
N LEU A 8 -16.85 1.05 -1.24
CA LEU A 8 -15.71 0.27 -0.80
C LEU A 8 -15.52 -0.97 -1.69
N PRO A 9 -14.26 -1.44 -1.87
CA PRO A 9 -14.01 -2.70 -2.55
C PRO A 9 -14.76 -3.84 -1.85
N LYS A 10 -15.38 -4.72 -2.64
CA LYS A 10 -16.11 -5.88 -2.10
C LYS A 10 -15.10 -6.88 -1.55
N PHE A 11 -15.46 -7.50 -0.43
CA PHE A 11 -14.74 -8.67 0.07
C PHE A 11 -14.79 -9.80 -0.97
N SER A 12 -13.61 -10.31 -1.32
CA SER A 12 -13.37 -11.37 -2.28
C SER A 12 -12.42 -12.38 -1.64
N VAL A 13 -12.65 -13.67 -1.90
CA VAL A 13 -11.73 -14.72 -1.45
C VAL A 13 -10.84 -15.06 -2.65
N PRO A 14 -9.50 -15.13 -2.48
CA PRO A 14 -8.63 -15.66 -3.52
C PRO A 14 -9.09 -17.09 -3.90
N ARG A 15 -9.52 -17.30 -5.14
CA ARG A 15 -10.15 -18.57 -5.59
C ARG A 15 -9.36 -19.30 -6.68
N ALA A 16 -8.41 -18.63 -7.32
CA ALA A 16 -7.69 -19.15 -8.49
C ALA A 16 -6.34 -19.80 -8.14
N PHE A 17 -6.35 -20.72 -7.17
CA PHE A 17 -5.13 -21.43 -6.74
C PHE A 17 -4.57 -22.38 -7.81
N GLU A 18 -5.35 -22.68 -8.86
CA GLU A 18 -4.89 -23.45 -10.02
C GLU A 18 -3.71 -22.77 -10.75
N TYR A 19 -3.63 -21.44 -10.70
CA TYR A 19 -2.51 -20.67 -11.27
C TYR A 19 -1.38 -20.41 -10.25
N ALA A 20 -1.48 -20.94 -9.03
CA ALA A 20 -0.48 -20.65 -8.00
C ALA A 20 0.92 -21.10 -8.42
N GLU A 21 1.05 -22.30 -8.99
CA GLU A 21 2.35 -22.84 -9.42
C GLU A 21 3.02 -21.99 -10.50
N SER A 22 2.24 -21.48 -11.46
CA SER A 22 2.78 -20.62 -12.53
C SER A 22 3.07 -19.20 -12.06
N LEU A 23 2.38 -18.72 -11.02
CA LEU A 23 2.55 -17.37 -10.48
C LEU A 23 3.63 -17.28 -9.39
N ILE A 24 4.02 -18.40 -8.76
CA ILE A 24 5.05 -18.45 -7.70
C ILE A 24 6.34 -17.70 -8.11
N PRO A 25 6.95 -17.93 -9.29
CA PRO A 25 8.18 -17.25 -9.67
C PRO A 25 8.01 -15.72 -9.73
N THR A 26 6.92 -15.27 -10.35
CA THR A 26 6.60 -13.84 -10.46
C THR A 26 6.28 -13.22 -9.10
N ALA A 27 5.55 -13.94 -8.25
CA ALA A 27 5.22 -13.50 -6.90
C ALA A 27 6.49 -13.31 -6.04
N PHE A 28 7.46 -14.22 -6.14
CA PHE A 28 8.76 -14.08 -5.46
C PHE A 28 9.52 -12.85 -5.94
N LEU A 29 9.56 -12.59 -7.24
CA LEU A 29 10.22 -11.40 -7.80
C LEU A 29 9.56 -10.11 -7.30
N ILE A 30 8.23 -10.01 -7.40
CA ILE A 30 7.48 -8.84 -6.93
C ILE A 30 7.69 -8.63 -5.43
N THR A 31 7.64 -9.70 -4.64
CA THR A 31 7.85 -9.64 -3.19
C THR A 31 9.26 -9.17 -2.86
N GLY A 32 10.28 -9.68 -3.55
CA GLY A 32 11.67 -9.25 -3.36
C GLY A 32 11.83 -7.74 -3.64
N VAL A 33 11.26 -7.26 -4.74
CA VAL A 33 11.28 -5.82 -5.07
C VAL A 33 10.53 -4.99 -4.03
N ALA A 34 9.33 -5.42 -3.62
CA ALA A 34 8.52 -4.71 -2.62
C ALA A 34 9.24 -4.61 -1.26
N ILE A 35 9.92 -5.68 -0.84
CA ILE A 35 10.73 -5.68 0.38
C ILE A 35 11.90 -4.71 0.26
N LEU A 36 12.66 -4.79 -0.85
CA LEU A 36 13.82 -3.94 -1.06
C LEU A 36 13.44 -2.46 -1.09
N GLU A 37 12.34 -2.12 -1.76
CA GLU A 37 11.83 -0.75 -1.82
C GLU A 37 11.34 -0.28 -0.44
N SER A 38 10.47 -1.04 0.22
CA SER A 38 9.89 -0.65 1.51
C SER A 38 10.96 -0.51 2.60
N VAL A 39 11.81 -1.53 2.78
CA VAL A 39 12.89 -1.51 3.78
C VAL A 39 13.96 -0.48 3.41
N GLY A 40 14.25 -0.31 2.11
CA GLY A 40 15.19 0.70 1.63
C GLY A 40 14.76 2.12 1.98
N ILE A 41 13.49 2.46 1.75
CA ILE A 41 12.93 3.76 2.11
C ILE A 41 12.93 3.94 3.63
N ALA A 42 12.49 2.92 4.37
CA ALA A 42 12.43 2.97 5.83
C ALA A 42 13.83 3.18 6.45
N LYS A 43 14.86 2.49 5.93
CA LYS A 43 16.26 2.67 6.37
C LYS A 43 16.81 4.04 6.01
N ALA A 44 16.51 4.56 4.83
CA ALA A 44 16.94 5.90 4.42
C ALA A 44 16.33 6.98 5.36
N LEU A 45 15.06 6.83 5.72
CA LEU A 45 14.38 7.75 6.62
C LEU A 45 14.87 7.60 8.07
N ALA A 46 15.18 6.39 8.51
CA ALA A 46 15.79 6.09 9.81
C ALA A 46 17.18 6.73 9.94
N ALA A 47 18.03 6.56 8.92
CA ALA A 47 19.35 7.17 8.87
C ALA A 47 19.28 8.71 8.88
N LYS A 48 18.31 9.31 8.17
CA LYS A 48 18.10 10.76 8.14
C LYS A 48 17.67 11.33 9.51
N ASN A 49 16.90 10.57 10.28
CA ASN A 49 16.27 11.03 11.53
C ASN A 49 16.94 10.51 12.80
N GLY A 50 17.93 9.61 12.68
CA GLY A 50 18.68 9.08 13.82
C GLY A 50 17.88 8.13 14.71
N TYR A 51 16.91 7.38 14.16
CA TYR A 51 16.20 6.33 14.89
C TYR A 51 16.59 4.93 14.40
N GLU A 52 16.40 3.92 15.25
CA GLU A 52 16.62 2.52 14.86
C GLU A 52 15.38 1.94 14.17
N LEU A 53 15.61 1.21 13.07
CA LEU A 53 14.55 0.54 12.33
C LEU A 53 14.55 -0.96 12.63
N ASP A 54 13.43 -1.48 13.11
CA ASP A 54 13.17 -2.92 13.14
C ASP A 54 12.67 -3.39 11.76
N SER A 55 13.58 -3.97 10.97
CA SER A 55 13.24 -4.50 9.65
C SER A 55 12.26 -5.68 9.70
N ASN A 56 12.24 -6.46 10.79
CA ASN A 56 11.30 -7.58 10.92
C ASN A 56 9.87 -7.06 11.12
N GLN A 57 9.72 -5.99 11.91
CA GLN A 57 8.42 -5.35 12.11
C GLN A 57 7.88 -4.74 10.82
N GLU A 58 8.74 -4.10 10.02
CA GLU A 58 8.37 -3.58 8.69
C GLU A 58 7.95 -4.70 7.73
N LEU A 59 8.73 -5.79 7.67
CA LEU A 59 8.40 -6.96 6.85
C LEU A 59 7.06 -7.60 7.25
N PHE A 60 6.82 -7.71 8.56
CA PHE A 60 5.56 -8.23 9.09
C PHE A 60 4.39 -7.31 8.70
N GLY A 61 4.54 -6.00 8.86
CA GLY A 61 3.53 -5.02 8.46
C GLY A 61 3.22 -5.07 6.96
N LEU A 62 4.25 -5.16 6.12
CA LEU A 62 4.11 -5.30 4.67
C LEU A 62 3.38 -6.59 4.28
N GLY A 63 3.72 -7.71 4.92
CA GLY A 63 3.06 -9.00 4.71
C GLY A 63 1.59 -8.96 5.10
N VAL A 64 1.28 -8.47 6.30
CA VAL A 64 -0.11 -8.34 6.79
C VAL A 64 -0.93 -7.42 5.88
N SER A 65 -0.37 -6.28 5.45
CA SER A 65 -1.02 -5.36 4.51
C SER A 65 -1.41 -6.06 3.20
N ASN A 66 -0.49 -6.81 2.60
CA ASN A 66 -0.75 -7.53 1.35
C ASN A 66 -1.72 -8.71 1.50
N VAL A 67 -1.64 -9.45 2.61
CA VAL A 67 -2.60 -10.53 2.90
C VAL A 67 -4.00 -9.96 3.06
N LEU A 68 -4.17 -8.90 3.87
CA LEU A 68 -5.48 -8.25 4.03
C LEU A 68 -5.97 -7.65 2.71
N GLY A 69 -5.10 -7.00 1.95
CA GLY A 69 -5.42 -6.44 0.63
C GLY A 69 -5.89 -7.48 -0.39
N SER A 70 -5.36 -8.70 -0.33
CA SER A 70 -5.77 -9.80 -1.22
C SER A 70 -7.26 -10.13 -1.11
N PHE A 71 -7.86 -9.94 0.08
CA PHE A 71 -9.29 -10.13 0.30
C PHE A 71 -10.17 -9.00 -0.26
N PHE A 72 -9.57 -7.92 -0.73
CA PHE A 72 -10.26 -6.79 -1.37
C PHE A 72 -9.84 -6.62 -2.82
N SER A 73 -9.23 -7.66 -3.42
CA SER A 73 -8.70 -7.65 -4.78
C SER A 73 -7.66 -6.54 -5.01
N ALA A 74 -6.89 -6.19 -3.97
CA ALA A 74 -5.84 -5.19 -4.07
C ALA A 74 -4.62 -5.73 -4.84
N TYR A 75 -3.94 -4.85 -5.57
CA TYR A 75 -2.62 -5.13 -6.12
C TYR A 75 -1.57 -5.21 -5.01
N PRO A 76 -0.45 -5.93 -5.23
CA PRO A 76 0.69 -5.92 -4.31
C PRO A 76 1.12 -4.49 -3.97
N THR A 77 1.21 -4.22 -2.68
CA THR A 77 1.57 -2.91 -2.12
C THR A 77 2.98 -2.94 -1.56
N THR A 78 3.64 -1.77 -1.60
CA THR A 78 5.03 -1.53 -1.19
C THR A 78 5.14 -0.13 -0.57
N GLY A 79 6.31 0.19 0.00
CA GLY A 79 6.65 1.53 0.46
C GLY A 79 6.66 2.53 -0.70
N SER A 80 6.50 3.82 -0.40
CA SER A 80 6.53 4.88 -1.42
C SER A 80 7.40 6.02 -0.96
N PHE A 81 8.52 6.24 -1.66
CA PHE A 81 9.50 7.25 -1.27
C PHE A 81 8.86 8.64 -1.22
N SER A 82 8.14 9.04 -2.27
CA SER A 82 7.50 10.35 -2.35
C SER A 82 6.44 10.56 -1.25
N ARG A 83 5.59 9.56 -0.99
CA ARG A 83 4.56 9.67 0.07
C ARG A 83 5.19 9.72 1.46
N SER A 84 6.18 8.88 1.73
CA SER A 84 6.89 8.88 3.02
C SER A 84 7.68 10.18 3.24
N ALA A 85 8.32 10.71 2.20
CA ALA A 85 9.04 11.98 2.25
C ALA A 85 8.10 13.15 2.56
N VAL A 86 6.99 13.28 1.81
CA VAL A 86 5.99 14.34 2.06
C VAL A 86 5.37 14.20 3.45
N ASN A 87 5.04 12.98 3.89
CA ASN A 87 4.48 12.75 5.22
C ASN A 87 5.48 13.15 6.33
N HIS A 88 6.75 12.83 6.14
CA HIS A 88 7.82 13.19 7.06
C HIS A 88 8.08 14.71 7.09
N GLU A 89 8.16 15.36 5.93
CA GLU A 89 8.34 16.82 5.81
C GLU A 89 7.13 17.60 6.34
N SER A 90 5.95 17.00 6.31
CA SER A 90 4.72 17.53 6.94
C SER A 90 4.73 17.38 8.48
N GLY A 91 5.80 16.83 9.06
CA GLY A 91 5.98 16.73 10.51
C GLY A 91 5.32 15.50 11.15
N ALA A 92 5.00 14.45 10.38
CA ALA A 92 4.47 13.21 10.94
C ALA A 92 5.49 12.53 11.86
N LYS A 93 5.06 12.19 13.09
CA LYS A 93 5.89 11.55 14.12
C LYS A 93 5.44 10.13 14.48
N SER A 94 4.30 9.68 13.96
CA SER A 94 3.75 8.35 14.25
C SER A 94 2.94 7.81 13.07
N GLY A 95 2.67 6.50 13.12
CA GLY A 95 1.84 5.80 12.12
C GLY A 95 0.38 6.26 12.05
N VAL A 96 -0.06 7.12 12.96
CA VAL A 96 -1.40 7.73 12.93
C VAL A 96 -1.61 8.53 11.63
N SER A 97 -0.56 9.13 11.09
CA SER A 97 -0.59 9.80 9.78
C SER A 97 -1.08 8.90 8.65
N GLY A 98 -0.69 7.62 8.66
CA GLY A 98 -1.16 6.61 7.70
C GLY A 98 -2.64 6.27 7.89
N ILE A 99 -3.11 6.17 9.14
CA ILE A 99 -4.53 5.93 9.45
C ILE A 99 -5.39 7.08 8.94
N VAL A 100 -4.99 8.32 9.22
CA VAL A 100 -5.68 9.53 8.73
C VAL A 100 -5.74 9.53 7.21
N SER A 101 -4.61 9.22 6.54
CA SER A 101 -4.57 9.11 5.08
C SER A 101 -5.53 8.04 4.55
N GLY A 102 -5.60 6.89 5.21
CA GLY A 102 -6.54 5.82 4.88
C GLY A 102 -8.00 6.25 5.01
N ILE A 103 -8.35 6.95 6.09
CA ILE A 103 -9.70 7.50 6.30
C ILE A 103 -10.07 8.50 5.18
N ILE A 104 -9.14 9.39 4.83
CA ILE A 104 -9.36 10.36 3.74
C ILE A 104 -9.63 9.64 2.42
N ILE A 105 -8.84 8.61 2.08
CA ILE A 105 -9.05 7.80 0.86
C ILE A 105 -10.40 7.08 0.93
N THR A 106 -10.78 6.50 2.06
CA THR A 106 -12.09 5.87 2.26
C THR A 106 -13.23 6.88 2.04
N CYS A 107 -13.16 8.07 2.62
CA CYS A 107 -14.15 9.12 2.39
C CYS A 107 -14.21 9.53 0.91
N ALA A 108 -13.06 9.63 0.24
CA ALA A 108 -13.01 9.94 -1.18
C ALA A 108 -13.72 8.88 -2.03
N LEU A 109 -13.51 7.59 -1.75
CA LEU A 109 -14.19 6.49 -2.45
C LEU A 109 -15.70 6.42 -2.20
N LEU A 110 -16.17 6.91 -1.05
CA LEU A 110 -17.59 6.90 -0.70
C LEU A 110 -18.35 8.10 -1.30
N PHE A 111 -17.73 9.29 -1.29
CA PHE A 111 -18.44 10.55 -1.57
C PHE A 111 -17.91 11.30 -2.79
N LEU A 112 -16.64 11.13 -3.18
CA LEU A 112 -15.98 11.95 -4.21
C LEU A 112 -15.79 11.22 -5.55
N THR A 113 -16.11 9.92 -5.64
CA THR A 113 -16.08 9.13 -6.89
C THR A 113 -16.67 9.85 -8.12
N PRO A 114 -17.86 10.47 -8.07
CA PRO A 114 -18.42 11.18 -9.23
C PRO A 114 -17.60 12.40 -9.68
N LEU A 115 -16.79 13.00 -8.80
CA LEU A 115 -15.91 14.11 -9.18
C LEU A 115 -14.72 13.63 -10.04
N PHE A 116 -14.33 12.36 -9.91
CA PHE A 116 -13.18 11.80 -10.61
C PHE A 116 -13.50 11.29 -12.02
N GLU A 117 -14.78 11.13 -12.39
CA GLU A 117 -15.18 10.72 -13.75
C GLU A 117 -14.72 11.71 -14.83
N SER A 118 -14.62 12.99 -14.47
CA SER A 118 -14.28 14.10 -15.36
C SER A 118 -12.78 14.27 -15.63
N ILE A 119 -11.92 13.41 -15.07
CA ILE A 119 -10.47 13.57 -15.20
C ILE A 119 -10.00 13.16 -16.61
N PRO A 120 -9.35 14.08 -17.37
CA PRO A 120 -8.74 13.74 -18.65
C PRO A 120 -7.56 12.79 -18.43
N GLN A 121 -7.36 11.84 -19.36
CA GLN A 121 -6.27 10.86 -19.30
C GLN A 121 -4.90 11.50 -19.48
#